data_AF-A0A662RMT4-F1
#
_entry.id   AF-A0A662RMT4-F1
#
_cell.length_a   1.000
_cell.length_b   1.000
_cell.length_c   1.000
_cell.angle_alpha   90.00
_cell.angle_beta   90.00
_cell.angle_gamma   90.00
#
_symmetry.space_group_name_H-M   'P 1'
#
loop_
_entity.id
_entity.type
_entity.pdbx_description
1 polymer ?
#
loop_
_entity_poly.entity_id
_entity_poly.type
_entity_poly.pdbx_seq_one_letter_code
_entity_poly.pdbx_strand_id
1 'polypeptide(L)'
;MNLRKIAMQNELTGNNHQQTLFAEEVTAVKSLYPPDSKRQEIEDKFENLIHEELKLGYIVSYVGNKNVPFLRIYRYKEAFAFDFVMDFLRRFEADSDDYVFDPFSGLGTTLFTSMICGIPSVGIDKLPIAYFSLEWNRKDLGITNRAWKRVIHRGIKPVRVFAHPKVLIQNPKRIGYYRMLAMVSQKSMSRVGLSINRYEGGKGQLNDEIALHISKHVNKIVSILIEHDEKIDDREFDLWRGMAAGSQAQGSWQNTKGDRAEVVIKDLIERRIREKGLVLEEVSHGKGVTLNLKDGRQFILGHRRL
;
A
#
# COMPACT_ATOMS: atom_id res chain seq x y z
N MET A 1 -23.00 -43.09 18.57
CA MET A 1 -21.87 -43.78 19.22
C MET A 1 -21.13 -44.54 18.12
N ASN A 2 -20.05 -43.99 17.59
CA ASN A 2 -19.23 -44.72 16.63
C ASN A 2 -17.76 -44.31 16.81
N LEU A 3 -16.99 -45.27 17.31
CA LEU A 3 -15.55 -45.27 17.39
C LEU A 3 -14.96 -45.32 15.98
N ARG A 4 -14.04 -44.41 15.67
CA ARG A 4 -12.94 -44.71 14.75
C ARG A 4 -11.63 -44.11 15.29
N LYS A 5 -10.85 -44.97 15.96
CA LYS A 5 -9.39 -44.89 15.95
C LYS A 5 -8.93 -45.11 14.51
N ILE A 6 -8.15 -44.20 13.95
CA ILE A 6 -6.92 -44.52 13.21
C ILE A 6 -5.94 -43.35 13.48
N ALA A 7 -4.87 -43.67 14.21
CA ALA A 7 -3.66 -42.87 14.17
C ALA A 7 -2.87 -43.29 12.92
N MET A 8 -2.29 -42.35 12.18
CA MET A 8 -0.94 -42.49 11.63
C MET A 8 -0.44 -41.13 11.14
N GLN A 9 0.58 -40.67 11.84
CA GLN A 9 1.49 -39.60 11.48
C GLN A 9 2.31 -40.12 10.28
N ASN A 10 2.07 -39.61 9.07
CA ASN A 10 2.85 -39.97 7.89
C ASN A 10 3.60 -38.75 7.36
N GLU A 11 4.90 -38.78 7.66
CA GLU A 11 6.02 -38.50 6.78
C GLU A 11 5.84 -37.45 5.66
N LEU A 12 6.63 -36.39 5.82
CA LEU A 12 7.23 -35.61 4.75
C LEU A 12 7.82 -36.55 3.68
N THR A 13 7.10 -36.79 2.58
CA THR A 13 7.58 -36.90 1.17
C THR A 13 6.52 -37.56 0.28
N GLY A 14 6.16 -36.88 -0.81
CA GLY A 14 5.77 -37.50 -2.10
C GLY A 14 4.41 -38.20 -2.23
N ASN A 15 3.45 -37.46 -2.82
CA ASN A 15 2.62 -37.81 -4.00
C ASN A 15 1.09 -37.70 -3.89
N ASN A 16 0.56 -37.09 -4.95
CA ASN A 16 -0.79 -37.24 -5.55
C ASN A 16 -1.99 -36.43 -5.02
N HIS A 17 -1.80 -35.27 -4.39
CA HIS A 17 -2.88 -34.25 -4.27
C HIS A 17 -2.59 -32.93 -5.00
N GLN A 18 -1.34 -32.63 -5.34
CA GLN A 18 -0.99 -31.40 -6.07
C GLN A 18 -1.41 -31.41 -7.55
N GLN A 19 -1.52 -32.59 -8.18
CA GLN A 19 -1.87 -32.68 -9.61
C GLN A 19 -3.31 -32.28 -9.93
N THR A 20 -4.22 -32.32 -8.96
CA THR A 20 -5.63 -31.97 -9.15
C THR A 20 -5.94 -30.48 -9.00
N LEU A 21 -4.98 -29.67 -8.51
CA LEU A 21 -5.14 -28.22 -8.28
C LEU A 21 -4.97 -27.38 -9.55
N PHE A 22 -4.51 -27.99 -10.64
CA PHE A 22 -3.94 -27.30 -11.80
C PHE A 22 -4.44 -27.88 -13.13
N ALA A 23 -5.76 -28.05 -13.29
CA ALA A 23 -6.32 -28.53 -14.56
C ALA A 23 -6.86 -27.36 -15.40
N GLU A 24 -6.19 -26.99 -16.51
CA GLU A 24 -6.75 -26.82 -17.87
C GLU A 24 -5.85 -26.12 -18.92
N GLU A 25 -6.04 -26.59 -20.16
CA GLU A 25 -5.68 -26.12 -21.53
C GLU A 25 -4.25 -25.66 -21.86
N VAL A 26 -3.55 -26.56 -22.56
CA VAL A 26 -2.27 -26.32 -23.25
C VAL A 26 -2.51 -25.48 -24.51
N THR A 27 -2.14 -24.20 -24.47
CA THR A 27 -1.97 -23.39 -25.69
C THR A 27 -0.49 -23.31 -26.05
N ALA A 28 -0.14 -23.66 -27.30
CA ALA A 28 1.23 -23.61 -27.80
C ALA A 28 1.76 -22.16 -27.84
N VAL A 29 2.69 -21.84 -26.95
CA VAL A 29 3.37 -20.54 -26.91
C VAL A 29 4.65 -20.58 -27.74
N LYS A 30 4.83 -19.58 -28.60
CA LYS A 30 6.04 -19.40 -29.42
C LYS A 30 7.21 -18.98 -28.53
N SER A 31 8.35 -19.67 -28.62
CA SER A 31 9.54 -19.38 -27.80
C SER A 31 10.01 -17.93 -27.98
N LEU A 32 10.04 -17.18 -26.87
CA LEU A 32 10.41 -15.76 -26.78
C LEU A 32 11.93 -15.53 -26.63
N TYR A 33 12.74 -16.58 -26.66
CA TYR A 33 14.14 -16.55 -26.21
C TYR A 33 15.12 -17.10 -27.24
N PRO A 34 16.41 -16.68 -27.19
CA PRO A 34 17.43 -17.21 -28.07
C PRO A 34 17.59 -18.74 -27.91
N PRO A 35 17.67 -19.49 -29.01
CA PRO A 35 17.98 -20.92 -28.95
C PRO A 35 19.35 -21.16 -28.30
N ASP A 36 19.50 -22.29 -27.61
CA ASP A 36 20.72 -22.73 -26.93
C ASP A 36 21.16 -21.87 -25.73
N SER A 37 20.22 -21.11 -25.14
CA SER A 37 20.49 -20.36 -23.92
C SER A 37 20.55 -21.27 -22.68
N LYS A 38 21.34 -20.87 -21.66
CA LYS A 38 21.37 -21.56 -20.36
C LYS A 38 19.99 -21.66 -19.69
N ARG A 39 19.08 -20.73 -20.04
CA ARG A 39 17.68 -20.73 -19.59
C ARG A 39 16.91 -21.90 -20.20
N GLN A 40 17.06 -22.13 -21.51
CA GLN A 40 16.42 -23.24 -22.21
C GLN A 40 16.87 -24.59 -21.64
N GLU A 41 18.18 -24.75 -21.38
CA GLU A 41 18.71 -25.96 -20.73
C GLU A 41 18.08 -26.23 -19.35
N ILE A 42 17.77 -25.17 -18.59
CA ILE A 42 17.10 -25.29 -17.28
C ILE A 42 15.60 -25.56 -17.46
N GLU A 43 14.93 -24.88 -18.39
CA GLU A 43 13.53 -25.12 -18.69
C GLU A 43 13.29 -26.57 -19.12
N ASP A 44 14.08 -27.07 -20.07
CA ASP A 44 14.01 -28.46 -20.54
C ASP A 44 14.26 -29.45 -19.38
N LYS A 45 15.23 -29.12 -18.50
CA LYS A 45 15.53 -29.95 -17.32
C LYS A 45 14.35 -30.06 -16.34
N PHE A 46 13.57 -29.00 -16.19
CA PHE A 46 12.47 -28.91 -15.23
C PHE A 46 11.08 -28.97 -15.88
N GLU A 47 10.99 -29.19 -17.20
CA GLU A 47 9.74 -29.16 -17.96
C GLU A 47 8.64 -30.01 -17.32
N ASN A 48 8.98 -31.24 -16.93
CA ASN A 48 8.04 -32.18 -16.30
C ASN A 48 7.60 -31.79 -14.87
N LEU A 49 8.21 -30.77 -14.28
CA LEU A 49 7.90 -30.22 -12.96
C LEU A 49 7.24 -28.83 -13.05
N ILE A 50 7.18 -28.24 -14.24
CA ILE A 50 6.62 -26.91 -14.47
C ILE A 50 5.16 -27.07 -14.91
N HIS A 51 4.29 -26.33 -14.23
CA HIS A 51 2.90 -26.15 -14.65
C HIS A 51 2.66 -24.68 -14.96
N GLU A 52 2.27 -24.37 -16.20
CA GLU A 52 2.01 -22.99 -16.62
C GLU A 52 0.57 -22.56 -16.35
N GLU A 53 0.38 -21.49 -15.59
CA GLU A 53 -0.92 -20.84 -15.38
C GLU A 53 -0.88 -19.37 -15.84
N LEU A 54 -0.94 -19.16 -17.15
CA LEU A 54 -0.85 -17.81 -17.75
C LEU A 54 -1.95 -16.86 -17.25
N LYS A 55 -3.10 -17.40 -16.82
CA LYS A 55 -4.20 -16.65 -16.19
C LYS A 55 -3.76 -15.91 -14.92
N LEU A 56 -2.75 -16.39 -14.19
CA LEU A 56 -2.26 -15.74 -12.97
C LEU A 56 -1.44 -14.47 -13.25
N GLY A 57 -1.04 -14.22 -14.51
CA GLY A 57 -0.10 -13.15 -14.88
C GLY A 57 -0.48 -11.75 -14.39
N TYR A 58 -1.77 -11.43 -14.26
CA TYR A 58 -2.23 -10.12 -13.78
C TYR A 58 -2.28 -9.99 -12.26
N ILE A 59 -2.27 -11.10 -11.52
CA ILE A 59 -2.39 -11.15 -10.05
C ILE A 59 -1.08 -11.54 -9.34
N VAL A 60 -0.08 -12.04 -10.07
CA VAL A 60 1.29 -12.25 -9.56
C VAL A 60 2.11 -10.96 -9.38
N SER A 61 1.47 -9.79 -9.55
CA SER A 61 2.10 -8.50 -9.32
C SER A 61 1.18 -7.53 -8.59
N TYR A 62 1.77 -6.50 -7.99
CA TYR A 62 1.05 -5.43 -7.28
C TYR A 62 -0.04 -4.73 -8.11
N VAL A 63 -0.10 -4.90 -9.43
CA VAL A 63 -1.08 -4.22 -10.29
C VAL A 63 -2.52 -4.45 -9.81
N GLY A 64 -2.85 -5.64 -9.31
CA GLY A 64 -4.17 -5.96 -8.73
C GLY A 64 -4.50 -5.19 -7.45
N ASN A 65 -3.51 -4.74 -6.68
CA ASN A 65 -3.70 -4.09 -5.37
C ASN A 65 -4.08 -2.61 -5.44
N LYS A 66 -4.13 -2.02 -6.64
CA LYS A 66 -4.40 -0.58 -6.80
C LYS A 66 -5.77 -0.15 -6.28
N ASN A 67 -6.73 -1.07 -6.20
CA ASN A 67 -8.11 -0.79 -5.79
C ASN A 67 -8.40 -1.19 -4.32
N VAL A 68 -7.48 -1.90 -3.65
CA VAL A 68 -7.64 -2.33 -2.26
C VAL A 68 -7.16 -1.21 -1.32
N PRO A 69 -8.02 -0.58 -0.49
CA PRO A 69 -7.69 0.65 0.23
C PRO A 69 -6.46 0.57 1.14
N PHE A 70 -6.27 -0.53 1.88
CA PHE A 70 -5.16 -0.73 2.81
C PHE A 70 -3.84 -1.04 2.09
N LEU A 71 -3.87 -1.92 1.08
CA LEU A 71 -2.71 -2.31 0.29
C LEU A 71 -2.24 -1.21 -0.67
N ARG A 72 -3.08 -0.20 -0.95
CA ARG A 72 -2.74 0.97 -1.78
C ARG A 72 -1.83 1.98 -1.06
N ILE A 73 -1.75 1.92 0.26
CA ILE A 73 -1.06 2.93 1.08
C ILE A 73 0.43 3.00 0.76
N TYR A 74 1.03 1.90 0.30
CA TYR A 74 2.41 1.86 -0.14
C TYR A 74 2.56 0.87 -1.31
N ARG A 75 3.20 1.29 -2.40
CA ARG A 75 3.38 0.45 -3.60
C ARG A 75 4.71 -0.30 -3.57
N TYR A 76 4.65 -1.62 -3.45
CA TYR A 76 5.79 -2.55 -3.55
C TYR A 76 5.56 -3.45 -4.76
N LYS A 77 6.44 -3.37 -5.77
CA LYS A 77 6.17 -3.98 -7.08
C LYS A 77 6.17 -5.51 -7.01
N GLU A 78 6.92 -6.04 -6.06
CA GLU A 78 7.18 -7.44 -5.79
C GLU A 78 6.13 -8.06 -4.85
N ALA A 79 5.14 -7.29 -4.37
CA ALA A 79 4.05 -7.85 -3.57
C ALA A 79 3.06 -8.62 -4.46
N PHE A 80 2.62 -9.78 -3.98
CA PHE A 80 1.46 -10.49 -4.53
C PHE A 80 0.20 -9.61 -4.49
N ALA A 81 -0.71 -9.83 -5.43
CA ALA A 81 -2.04 -9.23 -5.37
C ALA A 81 -2.88 -9.87 -4.25
N PHE A 82 -3.80 -9.10 -3.68
CA PHE A 82 -4.78 -9.57 -2.72
C PHE A 82 -5.56 -10.76 -3.26
N ASP A 83 -6.04 -10.65 -4.49
CA ASP A 83 -6.81 -11.69 -5.16
C ASP A 83 -5.98 -12.96 -5.40
N PHE A 84 -4.66 -12.82 -5.62
CA PHE A 84 -3.76 -13.97 -5.72
C PHE A 84 -3.68 -14.73 -4.41
N VAL A 85 -3.45 -14.03 -3.29
CA VAL A 85 -3.40 -14.69 -1.98
C VAL A 85 -4.75 -15.32 -1.65
N MET A 86 -5.86 -14.61 -1.90
CA MET A 86 -7.21 -15.12 -1.64
C MET A 86 -7.50 -16.40 -2.42
N ASP A 87 -7.11 -16.45 -3.70
CA ASP A 87 -7.27 -17.64 -4.54
C ASP A 87 -6.47 -18.83 -4.00
N PHE A 88 -5.21 -18.61 -3.63
CA PHE A 88 -4.36 -19.67 -3.10
C PHE A 88 -4.79 -20.16 -1.71
N LEU A 89 -5.22 -19.27 -0.81
CA LEU A 89 -5.77 -19.70 0.49
C LEU A 89 -6.99 -20.60 0.29
N ARG A 90 -7.86 -20.31 -0.69
CA ARG A 90 -9.00 -21.17 -1.04
C ARG A 90 -8.57 -22.49 -1.66
N ARG A 91 -7.61 -22.47 -2.60
CA ARG A 91 -7.07 -23.67 -3.24
C ARG A 91 -6.43 -24.62 -2.23
N PHE A 92 -5.77 -24.08 -1.20
CA PHE A 92 -5.21 -24.88 -0.11
C PHE A 92 -6.24 -25.27 0.95
N GLU A 93 -7.50 -24.85 0.81
CA GLU A 93 -8.56 -25.07 1.80
C GLU A 93 -8.16 -24.58 3.20
N ALA A 94 -7.34 -23.52 3.25
CA ALA A 94 -6.76 -23.03 4.49
C ALA A 94 -7.82 -22.40 5.39
N ASP A 95 -7.80 -22.74 6.68
CA ASP A 95 -8.76 -22.23 7.66
C ASP A 95 -8.09 -21.73 8.96
N SER A 96 -8.90 -21.47 9.99
CA SER A 96 -8.41 -20.92 11.27
C SER A 96 -7.53 -21.87 12.07
N ASP A 97 -7.54 -23.17 11.78
CA ASP A 97 -6.68 -24.17 12.41
C ASP A 97 -5.30 -24.26 11.73
N ASP A 98 -5.13 -23.61 10.58
CA ASP A 98 -3.87 -23.53 9.83
C ASP A 98 -3.00 -22.32 10.20
N TYR A 99 -1.76 -22.34 9.70
CA TYR A 99 -0.84 -21.21 9.77
C TYR A 99 -0.28 -20.86 8.40
N VAL A 100 -0.49 -19.61 7.99
CA VAL A 100 0.09 -19.07 6.76
C VAL A 100 1.44 -18.44 7.07
N PHE A 101 2.52 -19.04 6.55
CA PHE A 101 3.86 -18.50 6.68
C PHE A 101 4.34 -17.85 5.38
N ASP A 102 4.69 -16.56 5.44
CA ASP A 102 5.24 -15.83 4.31
C ASP A 102 6.72 -15.45 4.58
N PRO A 103 7.70 -16.17 4.01
CA PRO A 103 9.12 -15.90 4.22
C PRO A 103 9.66 -14.67 3.47
N PHE A 104 8.81 -14.01 2.67
CA PHE A 104 9.12 -12.80 1.91
C PHE A 104 7.95 -11.81 2.00
N SER A 105 7.48 -11.57 3.23
CA SER A 105 6.19 -10.94 3.46
C SER A 105 6.01 -9.56 2.85
N GLY A 106 7.08 -8.85 2.51
CA GLY A 106 6.99 -7.63 1.72
C GLY A 106 6.18 -6.56 2.43
N LEU A 107 5.09 -6.17 1.78
CA LEU A 107 4.09 -5.26 2.33
C LEU A 107 3.10 -5.89 3.31
N GLY A 108 3.16 -7.20 3.49
CA GLY A 108 2.22 -7.97 4.28
C GLY A 108 0.91 -8.28 3.56
N THR A 109 0.85 -8.29 2.21
CA THR A 109 -0.38 -8.66 1.48
C THR A 109 -0.88 -10.03 1.93
N THR A 110 0.01 -11.00 2.09
CA THR A 110 -0.32 -12.35 2.54
C THR A 110 -0.89 -12.35 3.96
N LEU A 111 -0.25 -11.62 4.87
CA LEU A 111 -0.68 -11.51 6.27
C LEU A 111 -2.04 -10.82 6.39
N PHE A 112 -2.23 -9.73 5.65
CA PHE A 112 -3.47 -8.97 5.65
C PHE A 112 -4.64 -9.77 5.07
N THR A 113 -4.39 -10.51 3.99
CA THR A 113 -5.41 -11.37 3.37
C THR A 113 -5.79 -12.52 4.31
N SER A 114 -4.79 -13.18 4.91
CA SER A 114 -5.00 -14.25 5.89
C SER A 114 -5.79 -13.74 7.11
N MET A 115 -5.46 -12.55 7.61
CA MET A 115 -6.21 -11.89 8.69
C MET A 115 -7.68 -11.66 8.34
N ILE A 116 -7.99 -11.19 7.11
CA ILE A 116 -9.38 -11.02 6.64
C ILE A 116 -10.11 -12.37 6.60
N CYS A 117 -9.41 -13.44 6.25
CA CYS A 117 -9.93 -14.80 6.23
C CYS A 117 -10.02 -15.45 7.63
N GLY A 118 -9.54 -14.79 8.69
CA GLY A 118 -9.49 -15.36 10.03
C GLY A 118 -8.41 -16.43 10.23
N ILE A 119 -7.42 -16.49 9.33
CA ILE A 119 -6.36 -17.49 9.32
C ILE A 119 -5.12 -16.92 10.03
N PRO A 120 -4.60 -17.60 11.08
CA PRO A 120 -3.34 -17.23 11.71
C PRO A 120 -2.21 -17.13 10.67
N SER A 121 -1.40 -16.07 10.75
CA SER A 121 -0.32 -15.86 9.80
C SER A 121 0.93 -15.23 10.42
N VAL A 122 2.09 -15.61 9.90
CA VAL A 122 3.40 -15.10 10.30
C VAL A 122 4.19 -14.75 9.05
N GLY A 123 4.73 -13.55 9.01
CA GLY A 123 5.55 -13.08 7.90
C GLY A 123 6.93 -12.70 8.39
N ILE A 124 7.94 -13.12 7.65
CA ILE A 124 9.28 -12.56 7.78
C ILE A 124 9.63 -11.93 6.44
N ASP A 125 10.29 -10.78 6.47
CA ASP A 125 10.87 -10.23 5.26
C ASP A 125 12.21 -9.59 5.60
N LYS A 126 13.21 -9.91 4.79
CA LYS A 126 14.44 -9.15 4.72
C LYS A 126 14.17 -7.97 3.79
N LEU A 127 13.28 -7.06 4.20
CA LEU A 127 12.91 -5.90 3.40
C LEU A 127 14.20 -5.26 2.87
N PRO A 128 14.40 -5.18 1.54
CA PRO A 128 15.63 -4.73 0.96
C PRO A 128 15.66 -3.20 1.02
N ILE A 129 15.88 -2.67 2.22
CA ILE A 129 16.85 -1.59 2.31
C ILE A 129 18.16 -2.29 2.03
N ALA A 130 18.52 -2.30 0.75
CA ALA A 130 19.86 -2.62 0.29
C ALA A 130 20.84 -2.03 1.30
N TYR A 131 21.79 -2.87 1.69
CA TYR A 131 22.88 -2.62 2.63
C TYR A 131 23.73 -1.45 2.13
N PHE A 132 23.17 -0.25 2.15
CA PHE A 132 23.93 0.97 2.04
C PHE A 132 24.45 1.22 3.44
N SER A 133 25.77 1.29 3.56
CA SER A 133 26.42 2.02 4.64
C SER A 133 25.96 3.47 4.53
N LEU A 134 24.77 3.75 5.05
CA LEU A 134 24.23 5.10 5.16
C LEU A 134 25.01 5.79 6.27
N GLU A 135 25.55 6.95 5.96
CA GLU A 135 26.20 7.78 6.95
C GLU A 135 25.12 8.52 7.75
N TRP A 136 25.01 8.20 9.03
CA TRP A 136 23.99 8.77 9.90
C TRP A 136 24.54 9.96 10.68
N ASN A 137 24.57 11.14 10.05
CA ASN A 137 24.79 12.37 10.79
C ASN A 137 23.51 12.74 11.57
N ARG A 138 23.40 12.18 12.78
CA ARG A 138 22.22 12.29 13.65
C ARG A 138 21.78 13.73 13.89
N LYS A 139 22.73 14.65 14.10
CA LYS A 139 22.44 16.06 14.38
C LYS A 139 21.76 16.73 13.19
N ASP A 140 22.29 16.51 11.99
CA ASP A 140 21.74 17.11 10.77
C ASP A 140 20.40 16.48 10.39
N LEU A 141 20.27 15.17 10.64
CA LEU A 141 19.03 14.42 10.43
C LEU A 141 17.98 14.66 11.52
N GLY A 142 18.26 15.48 12.54
CA GLY A 142 17.29 15.77 13.61
C GLY A 142 16.95 14.57 14.50
N ILE A 143 17.86 13.60 14.60
CA ILE A 143 17.71 12.40 15.42
C ILE A 143 18.42 12.60 16.75
N THR A 144 17.70 12.42 17.86
CA THR A 144 18.30 12.54 19.19
C THR A 144 19.14 11.31 19.54
N ASN A 145 20.15 11.50 20.40
CA ASN A 145 20.98 10.38 20.86
C ASN A 145 20.17 9.35 21.66
N ARG A 146 19.17 9.79 22.42
CA ARG A 146 18.34 8.91 23.24
C ARG A 146 17.43 8.05 22.36
N ALA A 147 16.74 8.65 21.38
CA ALA A 147 15.93 7.91 20.43
C ALA A 147 16.77 6.90 19.63
N TRP A 148 17.91 7.34 19.10
CA TRP A 148 18.84 6.46 18.38
C TRP A 148 19.25 5.25 19.22
N LYS A 149 19.71 5.49 20.46
CA LYS A 149 20.13 4.43 21.38
C LYS A 149 19.00 3.45 21.67
N ARG A 150 17.78 3.92 21.91
CA ARG A 150 16.64 3.04 22.19
C ARG A 150 16.36 2.09 21.02
N VAL A 151 16.41 2.60 19.78
CA VAL A 151 16.20 1.80 18.57
C VAL A 151 17.30 0.74 18.40
N ILE A 152 18.58 1.13 18.45
CA ILE A 152 19.68 0.19 18.19
C ILE A 152 19.85 -0.88 19.26
N HIS A 153 19.62 -0.57 20.55
CA HIS A 153 19.74 -1.56 21.63
C HIS A 153 18.66 -2.64 21.58
N ARG A 154 17.57 -2.39 20.84
CA ARG A 154 16.52 -3.36 20.56
C ARG A 154 16.79 -4.19 19.30
N GLY A 155 17.95 -4.01 18.65
CA GLY A 155 18.28 -4.67 17.38
C GLY A 155 17.49 -4.14 16.18
N ILE A 156 16.75 -3.04 16.35
CA ILE A 156 15.95 -2.46 15.27
C ILE A 156 16.88 -1.65 14.37
N LYS A 157 16.80 -1.91 13.06
CA LYS A 157 17.62 -1.20 12.08
C LYS A 157 17.18 0.27 12.02
N PRO A 158 18.07 1.26 12.19
CA PRO A 158 17.71 2.68 12.23
C PRO A 158 16.89 3.15 11.04
N VAL A 159 17.21 2.63 9.85
CA VAL A 159 16.52 2.97 8.61
C VAL A 159 15.04 2.55 8.57
N ARG A 160 14.61 1.62 9.43
CA ARG A 160 13.18 1.28 9.58
C ARG A 160 12.41 2.35 10.34
N VAL A 161 13.10 3.21 11.07
CA VAL A 161 12.50 4.15 12.03
C VAL A 161 12.76 5.59 11.61
N PHE A 162 14.00 5.90 11.23
CA PHE A 162 14.45 7.23 10.85
C PHE A 162 14.57 7.36 9.33
N ALA A 163 14.05 8.46 8.81
CA ALA A 163 14.18 8.86 7.42
C ALA A 163 15.62 9.27 7.11
N HIS A 164 16.11 8.86 5.94
CA HIS A 164 17.41 9.26 5.43
C HIS A 164 17.24 9.88 4.01
N PRO A 165 17.89 11.02 3.69
CA PRO A 165 17.72 11.70 2.41
C PRO A 165 17.97 10.78 1.21
N LYS A 166 19.08 10.04 1.19
CA LYS A 166 19.37 9.03 0.14
C LYS A 166 18.25 8.01 -0.05
N VAL A 167 17.59 7.58 1.03
CA VAL A 167 16.48 6.62 0.96
C VAL A 167 15.24 7.27 0.32
N LEU A 168 14.96 8.52 0.66
CA LEU A 168 13.85 9.29 0.10
C LEU A 168 14.09 9.64 -1.37
N ILE A 169 15.32 10.00 -1.76
CA ILE A 169 15.67 10.33 -3.15
C ILE A 169 15.54 9.10 -4.05
N GLN A 170 16.05 7.95 -3.60
CA GLN A 170 15.94 6.69 -4.35
C GLN A 170 14.48 6.29 -4.61
N ASN A 171 13.60 6.53 -3.64
CA ASN A 171 12.18 6.28 -3.83
C ASN A 171 11.35 7.29 -3.01
N PRO A 172 10.88 8.39 -3.63
CA PRO A 172 10.16 9.45 -2.94
C PRO A 172 8.85 8.99 -2.30
N LYS A 173 8.29 7.85 -2.72
CA LYS A 173 7.10 7.28 -2.07
C LYS A 173 7.35 6.86 -0.62
N ARG A 174 8.61 6.62 -0.24
CA ARG A 174 9.00 6.29 1.14
C ARG A 174 8.76 7.44 2.11
N ILE A 175 8.53 8.67 1.62
CA ILE A 175 8.09 9.78 2.47
C ILE A 175 6.82 9.40 3.24
N GLY A 176 5.87 8.70 2.60
CA GLY A 176 4.63 8.27 3.25
C GLY A 176 4.88 7.33 4.43
N TYR A 177 5.84 6.41 4.30
CA TYR A 177 6.22 5.49 5.36
C TYR A 177 6.73 6.25 6.61
N TYR A 178 7.74 7.11 6.45
CA TYR A 178 8.32 7.82 7.59
C TYR A 178 7.39 8.90 8.15
N ARG A 179 6.58 9.53 7.30
CA ARG A 179 5.55 10.48 7.75
C ARG A 179 4.50 9.80 8.62
N MET A 180 4.05 8.60 8.23
CA MET A 180 3.07 7.84 9.00
C MET A 180 3.66 7.37 10.34
N LEU A 181 4.93 6.99 10.38
CA LEU A 181 5.64 6.74 11.64
C LEU A 181 5.70 7.98 12.54
N ALA A 182 5.91 9.16 11.94
CA ALA A 182 5.87 10.43 12.65
C ALA A 182 4.44 10.86 13.06
N MET A 183 3.41 10.10 12.68
CA MET A 183 1.99 10.43 12.89
C MET A 183 1.56 11.79 12.31
N VAL A 184 2.23 12.25 11.24
CA VAL A 184 1.94 13.56 10.63
C VAL A 184 1.04 13.41 9.40
N SER A 185 0.08 14.32 9.23
CA SER A 185 -0.77 14.36 8.02
C SER A 185 -0.09 15.08 6.85
N GLN A 186 -0.49 14.75 5.62
CA GLN A 186 -0.10 15.52 4.43
C GLN A 186 -0.43 17.02 4.55
N LYS A 187 -1.59 17.37 5.11
CA LYS A 187 -2.01 18.76 5.33
C LYS A 187 -1.06 19.49 6.29
N SER A 188 -0.63 18.82 7.36
CA SER A 188 0.32 19.38 8.33
C SER A 188 1.70 19.60 7.70
N MET A 189 2.18 18.65 6.91
CA MET A 189 3.42 18.79 6.15
C MET A 189 3.38 20.00 5.21
N SER A 190 2.28 20.21 4.49
CA SER A 190 2.12 21.38 3.62
C SER A 190 2.13 22.71 4.39
N ARG A 191 1.55 22.77 5.59
CA ARG A 191 1.54 23.99 6.42
C ARG A 191 2.93 24.42 6.88
N VAL A 192 3.87 23.49 7.02
CA VAL A 192 5.27 23.78 7.35
C VAL A 192 6.15 23.94 6.10
N GLY A 193 5.54 24.16 4.93
CA GLY A 193 6.26 24.35 3.66
C GLY A 193 6.79 23.06 3.03
N LEU A 194 6.46 21.88 3.57
CA LEU A 194 6.93 20.58 3.10
C LEU A 194 5.83 19.85 2.33
N SER A 195 5.43 20.36 1.16
CA SER A 195 4.41 19.70 0.35
C SER A 195 4.94 18.40 -0.27
N ILE A 196 4.27 17.29 0.05
CA ILE A 196 4.76 15.92 -0.22
C ILE A 196 3.82 15.08 -1.07
N ASN A 197 2.59 15.54 -1.32
CA ASN A 197 1.52 14.77 -1.98
C ASN A 197 1.95 14.26 -3.36
N ARG A 198 2.71 15.07 -4.11
CA ARG A 198 3.22 14.67 -5.42
C ARG A 198 4.15 13.46 -5.34
N TYR A 199 5.05 13.46 -4.36
CA TYR A 199 6.06 12.42 -4.19
C TYR A 199 5.45 11.10 -3.72
N GLU A 200 4.51 11.16 -2.76
CA GLU A 200 3.75 9.99 -2.32
C GLU A 200 2.91 9.39 -3.46
N GLY A 201 2.36 10.25 -4.32
CA GLY A 201 1.68 9.84 -5.56
C GLY A 201 2.61 9.27 -6.63
N GLY A 202 3.93 9.24 -6.40
CA GLY A 202 4.93 8.76 -7.35
C GLY A 202 5.24 9.73 -8.49
N LYS A 203 4.96 11.02 -8.31
CA LYS A 203 5.23 12.07 -9.28
C LYS A 203 6.35 12.99 -8.78
N GLY A 204 7.30 13.27 -9.67
CA GLY A 204 8.42 14.19 -9.42
C GLY A 204 9.62 13.53 -8.75
N GLN A 205 10.78 14.18 -8.91
CA GLN A 205 12.04 13.81 -8.28
C GLN A 205 12.28 14.66 -7.04
N LEU A 206 12.92 14.07 -6.03
CA LEU A 206 13.30 14.73 -4.79
C LEU A 206 14.75 15.20 -4.93
N ASN A 207 15.01 16.48 -4.67
CA ASN A 207 16.38 16.98 -4.57
C ASN A 207 16.92 16.77 -3.14
N ASP A 208 18.24 16.88 -2.97
CA ASP A 208 18.90 16.64 -1.68
C ASP A 208 18.40 17.56 -0.56
N GLU A 209 18.19 18.84 -0.85
CA GLU A 209 17.75 19.84 0.13
C GLU A 209 16.36 19.54 0.69
N ILE A 210 15.38 19.28 -0.19
CA ILE A 210 14.02 18.91 0.22
C ILE A 210 14.03 17.57 0.94
N ALA A 211 14.82 16.59 0.46
CA ALA A 211 14.96 15.29 1.11
C ALA A 211 15.52 15.42 2.54
N LEU A 212 16.50 16.30 2.74
CA LEU A 212 17.06 16.61 4.06
C LEU A 212 16.04 17.30 4.96
N HIS A 213 15.33 18.33 4.48
CA HIS A 213 14.32 19.01 5.26
C HIS A 213 13.17 18.09 5.67
N ILE A 214 12.69 17.24 4.76
CA ILE A 214 11.66 16.23 5.08
C ILE A 214 12.20 15.25 6.12
N SER A 215 13.39 14.68 5.89
CA SER A 215 13.99 13.70 6.80
C SER A 215 14.14 14.30 8.21
N LYS A 216 14.70 15.50 8.30
CA LYS A 216 14.90 16.21 9.57
C LYS A 216 13.59 16.50 10.29
N HIS A 217 12.56 16.91 9.56
CA HIS A 217 11.25 17.20 10.15
C HIS A 217 10.61 15.94 10.75
N VAL A 218 10.50 14.87 9.97
CA VAL A 218 9.86 13.63 10.45
C VAL A 218 10.69 12.97 11.56
N ASN A 219 12.02 12.98 11.46
CA ASN A 219 12.90 12.38 12.46
C ASN A 219 12.85 13.08 13.81
N LYS A 220 12.68 14.40 13.85
CA LYS A 220 12.48 15.12 15.11
C LYS A 220 11.24 14.62 15.84
N ILE A 221 10.14 14.47 15.12
CA ILE A 221 8.86 14.01 15.69
C ILE A 221 8.97 12.55 16.12
N VAL A 222 9.49 11.68 15.25
CA VAL A 222 9.73 10.27 15.57
C VAL A 222 10.63 10.12 16.80
N SER A 223 11.69 10.95 16.92
CA SER A 223 12.57 10.93 18.09
C SER A 223 11.81 11.27 19.37
N ILE A 224 10.92 12.27 19.35
CA ILE A 224 10.08 12.63 20.49
C ILE A 224 9.15 11.48 20.88
N LEU A 225 8.47 10.87 19.90
CA LEU A 225 7.56 9.73 20.14
C LEU A 225 8.30 8.55 20.79
N ILE A 226 9.46 8.18 20.26
CA ILE A 226 10.33 7.12 20.78
C ILE A 226 10.81 7.43 22.20
N GLU A 227 11.06 8.69 22.54
CA GLU A 227 11.53 9.05 23.87
C GLU A 227 10.43 9.03 24.94
N HIS A 228 9.18 9.25 24.53
CA HIS A 228 8.02 9.21 25.41
C HIS A 228 7.45 7.81 25.60
N ASP A 229 7.66 6.89 24.67
CA ASP A 229 7.21 5.51 24.84
C ASP A 229 8.09 4.74 25.85
N GLU A 230 7.47 3.93 26.70
CA GLU A 230 8.17 3.10 27.68
C GLU A 230 8.70 1.82 27.03
N LYS A 231 7.95 1.27 26.07
CA LYS A 231 8.32 0.08 25.31
C LYS A 231 8.55 0.49 23.87
N ILE A 232 9.55 -0.15 23.26
CA ILE A 232 9.85 0.02 21.84
C ILE A 232 10.15 -1.37 21.32
N ASP A 233 9.22 -1.89 20.55
CA ASP A 233 9.40 -3.07 19.73
C ASP A 233 9.11 -2.78 18.25
N ASP A 234 9.41 -3.76 17.40
CA ASP A 234 9.27 -3.62 15.96
C ASP A 234 7.80 -3.53 15.51
N ARG A 235 6.88 -4.17 16.25
CA ARG A 235 5.45 -4.20 15.94
C ARG A 235 4.78 -2.89 16.32
N GLU A 236 5.24 -2.19 17.35
CA GLU A 236 4.74 -0.88 17.74
C GLU A 236 4.86 0.15 16.61
N PHE A 237 5.96 0.12 15.85
CA PHE A 237 6.10 0.99 14.68
C PHE A 237 5.05 0.70 13.59
N ASP A 238 4.67 -0.57 13.41
CA ASP A 238 3.59 -0.94 12.50
C ASP A 238 2.23 -0.48 13.01
N LEU A 239 1.98 -0.57 14.32
CA LEU A 239 0.79 -0.01 14.96
C LEU A 239 0.70 1.50 14.79
N TRP A 240 1.80 2.24 14.97
CA TRP A 240 1.85 3.69 14.76
C TRP A 240 1.48 4.05 13.32
N ARG A 241 2.05 3.34 12.35
CA ARG A 241 1.69 3.53 10.93
C ARG A 241 0.24 3.20 10.68
N GLY A 242 -0.28 2.11 11.25
CA GLY A 242 -1.68 1.69 11.15
C GLY A 242 -2.64 2.75 11.68
N MET A 243 -2.36 3.33 12.84
CA MET A 243 -3.16 4.42 13.43
C MET A 243 -3.17 5.66 12.53
N ALA A 244 -2.00 6.09 12.05
CA ALA A 244 -1.89 7.24 11.15
C ALA A 244 -2.62 6.99 9.82
N ALA A 245 -2.46 5.80 9.25
CA ALA A 245 -3.16 5.36 8.05
C ALA A 245 -4.68 5.35 8.22
N GLY A 246 -5.20 4.83 9.34
CA GLY A 246 -6.62 4.81 9.66
C GLY A 246 -7.21 6.22 9.72
N SER A 247 -6.52 7.15 10.39
CA SER A 247 -6.94 8.57 10.44
C SER A 247 -6.96 9.21 9.05
N GLN A 248 -5.94 8.94 8.21
CA GLN A 248 -5.92 9.45 6.83
C GLN A 248 -7.04 8.84 5.97
N ALA A 249 -7.30 7.54 6.09
CA ALA A 249 -8.37 6.86 5.38
C ALA A 249 -9.73 7.43 5.78
N GLN A 250 -9.97 7.65 7.07
CA GLN A 250 -11.19 8.26 7.58
C GLN A 250 -11.38 9.68 7.03
N GLY A 251 -10.32 10.50 7.03
CA GLY A 251 -10.36 11.85 6.46
C GLY A 251 -10.67 11.84 4.96
N SER A 252 -10.10 10.90 4.21
CA SER A 252 -10.40 10.72 2.79
C SER A 252 -11.86 10.33 2.57
N TRP A 253 -12.39 9.41 3.38
CA TRP A 253 -13.76 8.92 3.29
C TRP A 253 -14.78 10.03 3.57
N GLN A 254 -14.53 10.88 4.56
CA GLN A 254 -15.40 12.02 4.84
C GLN A 254 -15.42 13.04 3.69
N ASN A 255 -14.27 13.33 3.08
CA ASN A 255 -14.24 14.20 1.90
C ASN A 255 -15.07 13.60 0.76
N THR A 256 -14.91 12.31 0.46
CA THR A 256 -15.69 11.65 -0.61
C THR A 256 -17.19 11.63 -0.32
N LYS A 257 -17.61 11.47 0.94
CA LYS A 257 -19.02 11.62 1.33
C LYS A 257 -19.52 13.03 1.08
N GLY A 258 -18.74 14.05 1.45
CA GLY A 258 -19.02 15.46 1.19
C GLY A 258 -19.19 15.73 -0.30
N ASP A 259 -18.24 15.27 -1.12
CA ASP A 259 -18.27 15.43 -2.58
C ASP A 259 -19.55 14.82 -3.18
N ARG A 260 -19.97 13.62 -2.72
CA ARG A 260 -21.21 12.99 -3.18
C ARG A 260 -22.46 13.75 -2.73
N ALA A 261 -22.50 14.22 -1.49
CA ALA A 261 -23.60 15.02 -0.98
C ALA A 261 -23.73 16.35 -1.75
N GLU A 262 -22.59 16.97 -2.09
CA GLU A 262 -22.54 18.18 -2.90
C GLU A 262 -23.18 17.96 -4.28
N VAL A 263 -22.84 16.86 -4.97
CA VAL A 263 -23.46 16.50 -6.26
C VAL A 263 -24.97 16.35 -6.14
N VAL A 264 -25.46 15.61 -5.14
CA VAL A 264 -26.91 15.41 -4.94
C VAL A 264 -27.64 16.72 -4.68
N ILE A 265 -27.07 17.61 -3.85
CA ILE A 265 -27.67 18.90 -3.54
C ILE A 265 -27.71 19.79 -4.78
N LYS A 266 -26.62 19.80 -5.57
CA LYS A 266 -26.56 20.55 -6.83
C LYS A 266 -27.65 20.09 -7.80
N ASP A 267 -27.79 18.79 -8.02
CA ASP A 267 -28.79 18.21 -8.91
C ASP A 267 -30.22 18.56 -8.47
N LEU A 268 -30.50 18.51 -7.15
CA LEU A 268 -31.81 18.89 -6.60
C LEU A 268 -32.15 20.35 -6.86
N ILE A 269 -31.18 21.26 -6.66
CA ILE A 269 -31.38 22.69 -6.88
C ILE A 269 -31.57 22.96 -8.37
N GLU A 270 -30.74 22.40 -9.24
CA GLU A 270 -30.87 22.55 -10.70
C GLU A 270 -32.22 22.09 -11.19
N ARG A 271 -32.64 20.88 -10.78
CA ARG A 271 -33.95 20.34 -11.12
C ARG A 271 -35.07 21.29 -10.70
N ARG A 272 -35.00 21.84 -9.49
CA ARG A 272 -36.03 22.76 -8.98
C ARG A 272 -36.08 24.08 -9.74
N ILE A 273 -34.92 24.63 -10.13
CA ILE A 273 -34.82 25.85 -10.94
C ILE A 273 -35.44 25.63 -12.32
N ARG A 274 -35.15 24.48 -12.95
CA ARG A 274 -35.69 24.11 -14.27
C ARG A 274 -37.19 23.80 -14.22
N GLU A 275 -37.67 23.05 -13.23
CA GLU A 275 -39.10 22.76 -13.02
C GLU A 275 -39.94 24.03 -12.86
N LYS A 276 -39.40 25.05 -12.19
CA LYS A 276 -40.08 26.34 -12.04
C LYS A 276 -39.94 27.26 -13.27
N GLY A 277 -39.25 26.82 -14.32
CA GLY A 277 -39.04 27.60 -15.54
C GLY A 277 -38.29 28.90 -15.28
N LEU A 278 -37.38 28.94 -14.29
CA LEU A 278 -36.69 30.16 -13.87
C LEU A 278 -35.45 30.48 -14.71
N VAL A 279 -34.96 29.53 -15.51
CA VAL A 279 -33.79 29.70 -16.37
C VAL A 279 -34.13 30.62 -17.54
N LEU A 280 -33.33 31.67 -17.73
CA LEU A 280 -33.35 32.55 -18.89
C LEU A 280 -32.28 32.12 -19.90
N GLU A 281 -31.08 31.85 -19.42
CA GLU A 281 -29.93 31.47 -20.25
C GLU A 281 -28.98 30.58 -19.43
N GLU A 282 -28.32 29.64 -20.11
CA GLU A 282 -27.34 28.74 -19.53
C GLU A 282 -25.98 28.92 -20.21
N VAL A 283 -24.96 29.26 -19.43
CA VAL A 283 -23.60 29.47 -19.92
C VAL A 283 -22.69 28.42 -19.31
N SER A 284 -22.09 27.60 -20.16
CA SER A 284 -21.10 26.59 -19.77
C SER A 284 -19.68 27.14 -19.85
N HIS A 285 -18.94 27.08 -18.74
CA HIS A 285 -17.52 27.45 -18.69
C HIS A 285 -16.68 26.32 -18.10
N GLY A 286 -16.11 25.49 -18.99
CA GLY A 286 -15.26 24.36 -18.60
C GLY A 286 -16.01 23.34 -17.75
N LYS A 287 -15.68 23.24 -16.46
CA LYS A 287 -16.35 22.34 -15.50
C LYS A 287 -17.45 23.03 -14.68
N GLY A 288 -17.73 24.31 -14.91
CA GLY A 288 -18.75 25.07 -14.19
C GLY A 288 -19.93 25.44 -15.09
N VAL A 289 -21.12 25.50 -14.48
CA VAL A 289 -22.37 25.92 -15.12
C VAL A 289 -22.86 27.19 -14.44
N THR A 290 -23.16 28.22 -15.23
CA THR A 290 -23.81 29.44 -14.75
C THR A 290 -25.20 29.52 -15.36
N LEU A 291 -26.23 29.56 -14.51
CA LEU A 291 -27.62 29.76 -14.89
C LEU A 291 -28.00 31.22 -14.63
N ASN A 292 -28.31 31.96 -15.70
CA ASN A 292 -28.94 33.27 -15.60
C ASN A 292 -30.44 33.07 -15.37
N LEU A 293 -30.97 33.62 -14.28
CA LEU A 293 -32.38 33.50 -13.93
C LEU A 293 -33.20 34.68 -14.46
N LYS A 294 -34.49 34.46 -14.69
CA LYS A 294 -35.44 35.46 -15.21
C LYS A 294 -35.57 36.72 -14.34
N ASP A 295 -35.21 36.64 -13.06
CA ASP A 295 -35.24 37.76 -12.11
C ASP A 295 -33.92 38.54 -12.04
N GLY A 296 -32.99 38.28 -12.96
CA GLY A 296 -31.69 38.94 -13.05
C GLY A 296 -30.62 38.36 -12.11
N ARG A 297 -30.94 37.33 -11.31
CA ARG A 297 -29.94 36.65 -10.46
C ARG A 297 -29.14 35.63 -11.27
N GLN A 298 -27.92 35.35 -10.81
CA GLN A 298 -27.07 34.29 -11.35
C GLN A 298 -26.91 33.17 -10.34
N PHE A 299 -27.09 31.93 -10.81
CA PHE A 299 -26.78 30.73 -10.04
C PHE A 299 -25.52 30.09 -10.63
N ILE A 300 -24.44 30.05 -9.84
CA ILE A 300 -23.12 29.56 -10.29
C ILE A 300 -22.84 28.22 -9.62
N LEU A 301 -22.66 27.18 -10.43
CA LEU A 301 -22.33 25.83 -10.02
C LEU A 301 -20.90 25.52 -10.42
N GLY A 302 -20.00 25.51 -9.44
CA GLY A 302 -18.59 25.24 -9.66
C GLY A 302 -17.71 26.06 -8.73
N HIS A 303 -16.41 25.73 -8.69
CA HIS A 303 -15.44 26.52 -7.92
C HIS A 303 -15.25 27.89 -8.58
N ARG A 304 -15.75 28.97 -7.94
CA ARG A 304 -15.13 30.28 -8.11
C ARG A 304 -13.73 30.17 -7.49
N ARG A 305 -12.69 30.13 -8.31
CA ARG A 305 -11.40 30.66 -7.87
C ARG A 305 -11.62 32.17 -7.73
N LEU A 306 -11.89 32.61 -6.50
CA LEU A 306 -11.61 33.99 -6.10
C LEU A 306 -10.09 34.17 -6.03
#